data_AF-A0A916BVL2-F1
#
_entry.id   AF-A0A916BVL2-F1
#
_cell.length_a   1.000
_cell.length_b   1.000
_cell.length_c   1.000
_cell.angle_alpha   90.00
_cell.angle_beta   90.00
_cell.angle_gamma   90.00
#
_symmetry.space_group_name_H-M   'P 1'
#
loop_
_entity.id
_entity.type
_entity.pdbx_description
1 polymer ?
#
loop_
_entity_poly.entity_id
_entity_poly.type
_entity_poly.pdbx_seq_one_letter_code
_entity_poly.pdbx_strand_id
1 'polypeptide(L)'
;MGKKLASYLVLLVAGALMIYSGARTFDLLSQTLPKGQEVLAFLALLAFDGGLIAWLAVFMFGAQGGAQRAIAMLMIIVSLLGIVIGFGGDTLMVASRNGMIEDVNIGMTALILTTIIIAANIAAVTFYHVLSPENQKRMAEEAARSQIEDSALESIKSQAKQLSQELAPIVASAWVADMRAHYLAQLTPEAQRKALPAARPVSYAPTDETPDDDTYTMGDEIDYQELKRKRARTRLDLPEDYDESAAYAPIAKSDAGNGTGRGPKA
;
A
#
# COMPACT_ATOMS: atom_id res chain seq x y z
N MET A 1 -5.19 -11.28 -32.80
CA MET A 1 -6.64 -11.01 -32.66
C MET A 1 -7.38 -12.06 -31.82
N GLY A 2 -7.16 -13.37 -32.03
CA GLY A 2 -7.89 -14.42 -31.31
C GLY A 2 -7.84 -14.37 -29.77
N LYS A 3 -6.69 -14.04 -29.17
CA LYS A 3 -6.56 -13.92 -27.69
C LYS A 3 -7.48 -12.85 -27.08
N LYS A 4 -7.59 -11.69 -27.73
CA LYS A 4 -8.46 -10.59 -27.29
C LYS A 4 -9.93 -10.98 -27.43
N LEU A 5 -10.30 -11.61 -28.56
CA LEU A 5 -11.66 -12.09 -28.80
C LEU A 5 -12.09 -13.13 -27.76
N ALA A 6 -11.23 -14.10 -27.46
CA ALA A 6 -11.49 -15.11 -26.44
C ALA A 6 -11.68 -14.48 -25.05
N SER A 7 -10.82 -13.53 -24.68
CA SER A 7 -10.94 -12.80 -23.40
C SER A 7 -12.25 -12.01 -23.32
N TYR A 8 -12.66 -11.31 -24.38
CA TYR A 8 -13.94 -10.59 -24.40
C TYR A 8 -15.14 -11.53 -24.32
N LEU A 9 -15.09 -12.69 -24.98
CA LEU A 9 -16.18 -13.67 -24.92
C LEU A 9 -16.32 -14.25 -23.52
N VAL A 10 -15.21 -14.62 -22.89
CA VAL A 10 -15.19 -15.11 -21.50
C VAL A 10 -15.71 -14.03 -20.55
N LEU A 11 -15.31 -12.77 -20.73
CA LEU A 11 -15.80 -11.65 -19.93
C LEU A 11 -17.31 -11.43 -20.12
N LEU A 12 -17.80 -11.52 -21.35
CA LEU A 12 -19.23 -11.39 -21.65
C LEU A 12 -20.05 -12.50 -20.98
N VAL A 13 -19.60 -13.75 -21.10
CA VAL A 13 -20.25 -14.90 -20.47
C VAL A 13 -20.24 -14.74 -18.94
N ALA A 14 -19.10 -14.37 -18.35
CA ALA A 14 -19.02 -14.11 -16.92
C ALA A 14 -19.93 -12.96 -16.47
N GLY A 15 -19.98 -11.86 -17.23
CA GLY A 15 -20.88 -10.74 -16.95
C GLY A 15 -22.34 -11.16 -16.99
N ALA A 16 -22.76 -11.94 -17.99
CA ALA A 16 -24.12 -12.46 -18.08
C ALA A 16 -24.45 -13.41 -16.91
N LEU A 17 -23.53 -14.32 -16.56
CA LEU A 17 -23.68 -15.23 -15.42
C LEU A 17 -23.73 -14.47 -14.09
N MET A 18 -22.95 -13.41 -13.94
CA MET A 18 -22.94 -12.56 -12.75
C MET A 18 -24.24 -11.78 -12.60
N ILE A 19 -24.77 -11.20 -13.69
CA ILE A 19 -26.08 -10.54 -13.68
C ILE A 19 -27.18 -11.54 -13.29
N TYR A 20 -27.17 -12.73 -13.88
CA TYR A 20 -28.13 -13.78 -13.55
C TYR A 20 -28.02 -14.24 -12.08
N SER A 21 -26.81 -14.48 -11.61
CA SER A 21 -26.52 -14.84 -10.22
C SER A 21 -26.98 -13.76 -9.24
N GLY A 22 -26.66 -12.49 -9.53
CA GLY A 22 -27.08 -11.36 -8.72
C GLY A 22 -28.61 -11.21 -8.67
N ALA A 23 -29.31 -11.42 -9.80
CA ALA A 23 -30.76 -11.40 -9.82
C ALA A 23 -31.37 -12.48 -8.91
N ARG A 24 -30.78 -13.69 -8.89
CA ARG A 24 -31.20 -14.79 -8.01
C ARG A 24 -30.91 -14.52 -6.54
N THR A 25 -29.72 -14.02 -6.23
CA THR A 25 -29.37 -13.60 -4.87
C THR A 25 -30.32 -12.51 -4.37
N PHE A 26 -30.66 -11.53 -5.21
CA PHE A 26 -31.61 -10.48 -4.88
C PHE A 26 -33.03 -11.00 -4.62
N ASP A 27 -33.49 -11.96 -5.42
CA ASP A 27 -34.80 -12.60 -5.24
C ASP A 27 -34.89 -13.30 -3.88
N LEU A 28 -33.90 -14.13 -3.53
CA LEU A 28 -33.83 -14.78 -2.21
C LEU A 28 -33.83 -13.76 -1.07
N LEU A 29 -33.01 -12.71 -1.15
CA LEU A 29 -32.93 -11.68 -0.13
C LEU A 29 -34.27 -10.95 0.03
N SER A 30 -34.94 -10.64 -1.09
CA SER A 30 -36.24 -9.97 -1.08
C SER A 30 -37.36 -10.85 -0.48
N GLN A 31 -37.24 -12.17 -0.61
CA GLN A 31 -38.20 -13.11 -0.03
C GLN A 31 -37.96 -13.42 1.44
N THR A 32 -36.71 -13.28 1.91
CA THR A 32 -36.33 -13.56 3.31
C THR A 32 -36.47 -12.34 4.21
N LEU A 33 -36.46 -11.14 3.63
CA LEU A 33 -36.64 -9.89 4.36
C LEU A 33 -38.13 -9.52 4.52
N PRO A 34 -38.51 -8.82 5.61
CA PRO A 34 -39.83 -8.23 5.74
C PRO A 34 -40.15 -7.24 4.61
N LYS A 35 -41.42 -7.13 4.22
CA LYS A 35 -41.87 -6.12 3.24
C LYS A 35 -41.47 -4.71 3.70
N GLY A 36 -40.96 -3.88 2.78
CA GLY A 36 -40.47 -2.53 3.07
C GLY A 36 -39.00 -2.46 3.50
N GLN A 37 -38.26 -3.59 3.49
CA GLN A 37 -36.83 -3.65 3.77
C GLN A 37 -35.98 -4.00 2.54
N GLU A 38 -36.47 -3.71 1.33
CA GLU A 38 -35.82 -4.04 0.07
C GLU A 38 -34.43 -3.39 -0.08
N VAL A 39 -34.21 -2.26 0.61
CA VAL A 39 -32.89 -1.60 0.67
C VAL A 39 -31.82 -2.54 1.25
N LEU A 40 -32.15 -3.38 2.23
CA LEU A 40 -31.20 -4.35 2.78
C LEU A 40 -30.84 -5.43 1.75
N ALA A 41 -31.77 -5.81 0.86
CA ALA A 41 -31.49 -6.74 -0.23
C ALA A 41 -30.48 -6.13 -1.23
N PHE A 42 -30.64 -4.85 -1.58
CA PHE A 42 -29.67 -4.15 -2.43
C PHE A 42 -28.30 -4.00 -1.77
N LEU A 43 -28.24 -3.70 -0.46
CA LEU A 43 -26.97 -3.62 0.26
C LEU A 43 -26.27 -4.98 0.37
N ALA A 44 -27.01 -6.06 0.59
CA ALA A 44 -26.46 -7.41 0.59
C ALA A 44 -25.99 -7.83 -0.81
N LEU A 45 -26.75 -7.52 -1.87
CA LEU A 45 -26.32 -7.73 -3.25
C LEU A 45 -25.03 -6.96 -3.57
N LEU A 46 -24.94 -5.71 -3.12
CA LEU A 46 -23.74 -4.90 -3.24
C LEU A 46 -22.57 -5.51 -2.45
N ALA A 47 -22.80 -6.11 -1.29
CA ALA A 47 -21.75 -6.78 -0.52
C ALA A 47 -21.25 -8.09 -1.18
N PHE A 48 -22.13 -8.82 -1.87
CA PHE A 48 -21.79 -10.05 -2.58
C PHE A 48 -21.19 -9.77 -3.96
N ASP A 49 -22.02 -9.48 -4.96
CA ASP A 49 -21.60 -9.30 -6.35
C ASP A 49 -20.80 -7.99 -6.52
N GLY A 50 -21.28 -6.89 -5.93
CA GLY A 50 -20.56 -5.62 -5.94
C GLY A 50 -19.22 -5.71 -5.21
N GLY A 51 -19.20 -6.42 -4.07
CA GLY A 51 -18.02 -6.68 -3.26
C GLY A 51 -17.00 -7.49 -4.04
N LEU A 52 -17.42 -8.53 -4.76
CA LEU A 52 -16.54 -9.31 -5.62
C LEU A 52 -15.83 -8.42 -6.65
N ILE A 53 -16.57 -7.55 -7.34
CA ILE A 53 -16.00 -6.63 -8.34
C ILE A 53 -15.07 -5.61 -7.67
N ALA A 54 -15.50 -5.01 -6.56
CA ALA A 54 -14.73 -4.00 -5.85
C ALA A 54 -13.43 -4.58 -5.27
N TRP A 55 -13.49 -5.73 -4.60
CA TRP A 55 -12.32 -6.39 -4.05
C TRP A 55 -11.39 -6.95 -5.13
N LEU A 56 -11.93 -7.40 -6.26
CA LEU A 56 -11.12 -7.75 -7.43
C LEU A 56 -10.38 -6.52 -7.99
N ALA A 57 -11.06 -5.37 -8.11
CA ALA A 57 -10.44 -4.14 -8.55
C ALA A 57 -9.37 -3.65 -7.54
N VAL A 58 -9.64 -3.72 -6.24
CA VAL A 58 -8.66 -3.42 -5.19
C VAL A 58 -7.48 -4.37 -5.29
N PHE A 59 -7.71 -5.67 -5.44
CA PHE A 59 -6.63 -6.65 -5.58
C PHE A 59 -5.74 -6.36 -6.80
N MET A 60 -6.34 -5.99 -7.92
CA MET A 60 -5.62 -5.73 -9.17
C MET A 60 -4.91 -4.38 -9.18
N PHE A 61 -5.54 -3.31 -8.68
CA PHE A 61 -5.10 -1.94 -8.93
C PHE A 61 -4.86 -1.11 -7.68
N GLY A 62 -5.42 -1.49 -6.53
CA GLY A 62 -5.38 -0.68 -5.31
C GLY A 62 -4.46 -1.21 -4.21
N ALA A 63 -4.24 -2.53 -4.15
CA ALA A 63 -3.57 -3.17 -3.03
C ALA A 63 -2.04 -3.06 -3.15
N GLN A 64 -1.43 -2.31 -2.22
CA GLN A 64 0.00 -2.15 -2.07
C GLN A 64 0.54 -3.10 -0.99
N GLY A 65 1.59 -3.84 -1.34
CA GLY A 65 2.22 -4.81 -0.44
C GLY A 65 1.45 -6.12 -0.26
N GLY A 66 2.11 -7.09 0.36
CA GLY A 66 1.59 -8.45 0.52
C GLY A 66 0.33 -8.54 1.38
N ALA A 67 0.25 -7.78 2.48
CA ALA A 67 -0.86 -7.84 3.42
C ALA A 67 -2.18 -7.32 2.82
N GLN A 68 -2.16 -6.18 2.11
CA GLN A 68 -3.37 -5.64 1.48
C GLN A 68 -3.91 -6.57 0.39
N ARG A 69 -3.01 -7.19 -0.40
CA ARG A 69 -3.38 -8.18 -1.40
C ARG A 69 -3.97 -9.44 -0.78
N ALA A 70 -3.42 -9.90 0.34
CA ALA A 70 -3.97 -11.04 1.07
C ALA A 70 -5.40 -10.75 1.58
N ILE A 71 -5.65 -9.56 2.12
CA ILE A 71 -6.98 -9.14 2.56
C ILE A 71 -7.94 -9.06 1.37
N ALA A 72 -7.54 -8.42 0.28
CA ALA A 72 -8.37 -8.32 -0.92
C ALA A 72 -8.69 -9.72 -1.49
N MET A 73 -7.73 -10.63 -1.51
CA MET A 73 -7.92 -12.02 -1.92
C MET A 73 -8.90 -12.78 -1.02
N LEU A 74 -8.77 -12.62 0.31
CA LEU A 74 -9.69 -13.21 1.27
C LEU A 74 -11.12 -12.71 1.02
N MET A 75 -11.29 -11.40 0.81
CA MET A 75 -12.60 -10.81 0.54
C MET A 75 -13.21 -11.29 -0.77
N ILE A 76 -12.41 -11.48 -1.83
CA ILE A 76 -12.86 -12.12 -3.09
C ILE A 76 -13.43 -13.52 -2.80
N ILE A 77 -12.72 -14.33 -2.01
CA ILE A 77 -13.17 -15.70 -1.66
C ILE A 77 -14.47 -15.64 -0.85
N VAL A 78 -14.56 -14.75 0.15
CA VAL A 78 -15.76 -14.56 0.97
C VAL A 78 -16.96 -14.14 0.10
N SER A 79 -16.77 -13.18 -0.80
CA SER A 79 -17.82 -12.75 -1.74
C SER A 79 -18.25 -13.89 -2.66
N LEU A 80 -17.31 -14.69 -3.20
CA LEU A 80 -17.64 -15.87 -4.02
C LEU A 80 -18.48 -16.89 -3.24
N LEU A 81 -18.13 -17.18 -1.98
CA LEU A 81 -18.90 -18.08 -1.13
C LEU A 81 -20.32 -17.53 -0.86
N GLY A 82 -20.42 -16.23 -0.57
CA GLY A 82 -21.72 -15.55 -0.42
C GLY A 82 -22.59 -15.67 -1.67
N ILE A 83 -22.00 -15.47 -2.85
CA ILE A 83 -22.68 -15.66 -4.14
C ILE A 83 -23.17 -17.10 -4.29
N VAL A 84 -22.31 -18.11 -4.05
CA VAL A 84 -22.70 -19.54 -4.17
C VAL A 84 -23.87 -19.87 -3.25
N ILE A 85 -23.82 -19.41 -1.99
CA ILE A 85 -24.86 -19.67 -1.00
C ILE A 85 -26.16 -18.95 -1.38
N GLY A 86 -26.09 -17.68 -1.75
CA GLY A 86 -27.27 -16.87 -2.11
C GLY A 86 -27.96 -17.40 -3.37
N PHE A 87 -27.21 -17.58 -4.45
CA PHE A 87 -27.72 -18.11 -5.71
C PHE A 87 -28.20 -19.57 -5.57
N GLY A 88 -27.45 -20.41 -4.87
CA GLY A 88 -27.82 -21.81 -4.62
C GLY A 88 -29.05 -21.94 -3.74
N GLY A 89 -29.15 -21.11 -2.69
CA GLY A 89 -30.30 -21.04 -1.81
C GLY A 89 -31.57 -20.63 -2.55
N ASP A 90 -31.51 -19.59 -3.40
CA ASP A 90 -32.64 -19.17 -4.23
C ASP A 90 -33.09 -20.29 -5.18
N THR A 91 -32.13 -20.85 -5.93
CA THR A 91 -32.40 -21.88 -6.93
C THR A 91 -33.08 -23.09 -6.30
N LEU A 92 -32.62 -23.50 -5.12
CA LEU A 92 -33.22 -24.58 -4.36
C LEU A 92 -34.62 -24.19 -3.83
N MET A 93 -34.80 -22.97 -3.33
CA MET A 93 -36.10 -22.53 -2.81
C MET A 93 -37.16 -22.47 -3.92
N VAL A 94 -36.80 -21.91 -5.08
CA VAL A 94 -37.67 -21.84 -6.27
C VAL A 94 -38.02 -23.24 -6.76
N ALA A 95 -37.04 -24.14 -6.81
CA ALA A 95 -37.30 -25.51 -7.21
C ALA A 95 -38.22 -26.26 -6.24
N SER A 96 -38.10 -25.98 -4.94
CA SER A 96 -38.93 -26.58 -3.88
C SER A 96 -40.39 -26.19 -4.08
N ARG A 97 -40.64 -24.90 -4.28
CA ARG A 97 -42.01 -24.36 -4.49
C ARG A 97 -42.67 -24.89 -5.75
N ASN A 98 -41.89 -25.27 -6.75
CA ASN A 98 -42.38 -25.83 -8.00
C ASN A 98 -42.53 -27.36 -7.95
N GLY A 99 -42.38 -27.99 -6.78
CA GLY A 99 -42.52 -29.45 -6.62
C GLY A 99 -41.37 -30.25 -7.24
N MET A 100 -40.23 -29.63 -7.54
CA MET A 100 -39.11 -30.31 -8.22
C MET A 100 -38.17 -31.09 -7.27
N ILE A 101 -38.42 -31.08 -5.95
CA ILE A 101 -37.48 -31.56 -4.92
C ILE A 101 -38.11 -32.50 -3.87
N GLU A 102 -39.25 -33.13 -4.16
CA GLU A 102 -39.89 -34.04 -3.20
C GLU A 102 -39.08 -35.32 -2.92
N ASP A 103 -38.11 -35.65 -3.79
CA ASP A 103 -37.10 -36.70 -3.60
C ASP A 103 -35.74 -36.21 -4.12
N VAL A 104 -34.64 -36.90 -3.77
CA VAL A 104 -33.32 -36.73 -4.44
C VAL A 104 -33.43 -37.26 -5.88
N ASN A 105 -34.21 -36.56 -6.68
CA ASN A 105 -34.50 -36.81 -8.07
C ASN A 105 -33.42 -36.15 -8.93
N ILE A 106 -33.31 -36.58 -10.19
CA ILE A 106 -32.48 -36.00 -11.23
C ILE A 106 -32.63 -34.47 -11.28
N GLY A 107 -33.83 -33.94 -10.99
CA GLY A 107 -34.10 -32.51 -10.89
C GLY A 107 -33.26 -31.79 -9.81
N MET A 108 -33.22 -32.31 -8.58
CA MET A 108 -32.41 -31.73 -7.48
C MET A 108 -30.92 -31.80 -7.80
N THR A 109 -30.44 -32.95 -8.31
CA THR A 109 -29.04 -33.12 -8.69
C THR A 109 -28.64 -32.17 -9.81
N ALA A 110 -29.48 -32.01 -10.84
CA ALA A 110 -29.23 -31.10 -11.95
C ALA A 110 -29.18 -29.63 -11.48
N LEU A 111 -30.01 -29.23 -10.53
CA LEU A 111 -30.02 -27.88 -9.97
C LEU A 111 -28.76 -27.59 -9.14
N ILE A 112 -28.37 -28.51 -8.25
CA ILE A 112 -27.13 -28.38 -7.47
C ILE A 112 -25.93 -28.33 -8.41
N LEU A 113 -25.87 -29.23 -9.40
CA LEU A 113 -24.78 -29.27 -10.36
C LEU A 113 -24.71 -27.99 -11.21
N THR A 114 -25.85 -27.50 -11.70
CA THR A 114 -25.93 -26.23 -12.44
C THR A 114 -25.47 -25.07 -11.57
N THR A 115 -25.85 -25.07 -10.30
CA THR A 115 -25.43 -24.04 -9.33
C THR A 115 -23.91 -24.02 -9.18
N ILE A 116 -23.31 -25.19 -8.97
CA ILE A 116 -21.86 -25.36 -8.85
C ILE A 116 -21.15 -24.93 -10.14
N ILE A 117 -21.67 -25.30 -11.31
CA ILE A 117 -21.07 -24.94 -12.61
C ILE A 117 -21.07 -23.42 -12.82
N ILE A 118 -22.17 -22.74 -12.50
CA ILE A 118 -22.25 -21.28 -12.65
C ILE A 118 -21.27 -20.60 -11.68
N ALA A 119 -21.26 -21.01 -10.41
CA ALA A 119 -20.31 -20.51 -9.43
C ALA A 119 -18.86 -20.75 -9.85
N ALA A 120 -18.55 -21.95 -10.35
CA ALA A 120 -17.22 -22.31 -10.84
C ALA A 120 -16.79 -21.45 -12.04
N ASN A 121 -17.71 -21.07 -12.95
CA ASN A 121 -17.40 -20.17 -14.05
C ASN A 121 -17.05 -18.77 -13.58
N ILE A 122 -17.82 -18.21 -12.63
CA ILE A 122 -17.56 -16.89 -12.05
C ILE A 122 -16.20 -16.90 -11.34
N ALA A 123 -15.94 -17.94 -10.53
CA ALA A 123 -14.65 -18.13 -9.88
C ALA A 123 -13.51 -18.26 -10.91
N ALA A 124 -13.67 -19.10 -11.93
CA ALA A 124 -12.65 -19.32 -12.95
C ALA A 124 -12.24 -18.02 -13.65
N VAL A 125 -13.20 -17.16 -14.02
CA VAL A 125 -12.87 -15.86 -14.64
C VAL A 125 -12.18 -14.92 -13.65
N THR A 126 -12.60 -14.93 -12.39
CA THR A 126 -11.95 -14.15 -11.33
C THR A 126 -10.49 -14.58 -11.14
N PHE A 127 -10.26 -15.88 -10.94
CA PHE A 127 -8.92 -16.45 -10.75
C PHE A 127 -8.06 -16.34 -12.00
N TYR A 128 -8.63 -16.45 -13.20
CA TYR A 128 -7.92 -16.26 -14.46
C TYR A 128 -7.30 -14.86 -14.55
N HIS A 129 -8.02 -13.82 -14.12
CA HIS A 129 -7.47 -12.46 -14.09
C HIS A 129 -6.43 -12.33 -12.98
N VAL A 130 -6.73 -12.78 -11.76
CA VAL A 130 -5.80 -12.75 -10.62
C VAL A 130 -4.46 -13.43 -10.94
N LEU A 131 -4.50 -14.60 -11.58
CA LEU A 131 -3.33 -15.44 -11.86
C LEU A 131 -2.67 -15.14 -13.21
N SER A 132 -3.10 -14.10 -13.94
CA SER A 132 -2.48 -13.74 -15.21
C SER A 132 -0.99 -13.41 -15.03
N PRO A 133 -0.11 -13.83 -15.96
CA PRO A 133 1.33 -13.62 -15.83
C PRO A 133 1.70 -12.13 -15.78
N GLU A 134 0.93 -11.27 -16.44
CA GLU A 134 1.10 -9.81 -16.36
C GLU A 134 0.86 -9.30 -14.93
N ASN A 135 -0.19 -9.79 -14.25
CA ASN A 135 -0.46 -9.43 -12.87
C ASN A 135 0.58 -10.03 -11.93
N GLN A 136 1.04 -11.27 -12.15
CA GLN A 136 2.11 -11.87 -11.35
C GLN A 136 3.42 -11.11 -11.48
N LYS A 137 3.77 -10.67 -12.69
CA LYS A 137 4.96 -9.85 -12.95
C LYS A 137 4.86 -8.51 -12.22
N ARG A 138 3.74 -7.80 -12.37
CA ARG A 138 3.48 -6.56 -11.63
C ARG A 138 3.53 -6.79 -10.12
N MET A 139 3.01 -7.93 -9.66
CA MET A 139 3.03 -8.29 -8.25
C MET A 139 4.45 -8.48 -7.72
N ALA A 140 5.31 -9.15 -8.49
CA ALA A 140 6.70 -9.37 -8.14
C ALA A 140 7.51 -8.07 -8.18
N GLU A 141 7.28 -7.21 -9.16
CA GLU A 141 7.92 -5.88 -9.26
C GLU A 141 7.56 -5.00 -8.06
N GLU A 142 6.27 -4.93 -7.70
CA GLU A 142 5.83 -4.19 -6.51
C GLU A 142 6.37 -4.79 -5.22
N ALA A 143 6.44 -6.12 -5.11
CA ALA A 143 7.00 -6.78 -3.93
C ALA A 143 8.50 -6.48 -3.77
N ALA A 144 9.27 -6.52 -4.86
CA ALA A 144 10.68 -6.15 -4.87
C ALA A 144 10.87 -4.67 -4.48
N ARG A 145 10.03 -3.78 -5.00
CA ARG A 145 10.05 -2.36 -4.65
C ARG A 145 9.75 -2.14 -3.16
N SER A 146 8.70 -2.77 -2.63
CA SER A 146 8.38 -2.68 -1.21
C SER A 146 9.52 -3.20 -0.34
N GLN A 147 10.18 -4.29 -0.72
CA GLN A 147 11.33 -4.81 0.02
C GLN A 147 12.52 -3.83 0.06
N ILE A 148 12.77 -3.12 -1.04
CA ILE A 148 13.80 -2.07 -1.09
C ILE A 148 13.41 -0.91 -0.18
N GLU A 149 12.14 -0.46 -0.23
CA GLU A 149 11.63 0.62 0.62
C GLU A 149 11.70 0.25 2.11
N ASP A 150 11.33 -0.98 2.48
CA ASP A 150 11.43 -1.49 3.84
C ASP A 150 12.88 -1.54 4.34
N SER A 151 13.81 -2.04 3.50
CA SER A 151 15.24 -2.09 3.82
C SER A 151 15.84 -0.69 3.97
N ALA A 152 15.40 0.27 3.15
CA ALA A 152 15.80 1.67 3.23
C ALA A 152 15.26 2.32 4.52
N LEU A 153 14.01 2.08 4.88
CA LEU A 153 13.42 2.56 6.13
C LEU A 153 14.13 2.00 7.36
N GLU A 154 14.49 0.71 7.34
CA GLU A 154 15.25 0.09 8.42
C GLU A 154 16.66 0.69 8.54
N SER A 155 17.32 0.95 7.41
CA SER A 155 18.62 1.63 7.37
C SER A 155 18.53 3.05 7.92
N ILE A 156 17.51 3.82 7.51
CA ILE A 156 17.24 5.18 8.02
C ILE A 156 16.99 5.13 9.52
N LYS A 157 16.19 4.19 10.01
CA LYS A 157 15.89 4.04 11.44
C LYS A 157 17.14 3.72 12.25
N SER A 158 18.01 2.86 11.74
CA SER A 158 19.29 2.52 12.36
C SER A 158 20.22 3.74 12.44
N GLN A 159 20.39 4.45 11.32
CA GLN A 159 21.20 5.67 11.26
C GLN A 159 20.63 6.79 12.14
N ALA A 160 19.31 6.99 12.14
CA ALA A 160 18.65 7.95 13.00
C ALA A 160 18.86 7.65 14.48
N LYS A 161 18.87 6.36 14.87
CA LYS A 161 19.18 5.95 16.24
C LYS A 161 20.62 6.30 16.62
N GLN A 162 21.59 6.01 15.75
CA GLN A 162 23.00 6.37 15.99
C GLN A 162 23.17 7.88 16.08
N LEU A 163 22.64 8.61 15.09
CA LEU A 163 22.65 10.07 15.07
C LEU A 163 21.98 10.67 16.32
N SER A 164 20.89 10.07 16.80
CA SER A 164 20.24 10.54 18.03
C SER A 164 21.10 10.34 19.27
N GLN A 165 21.92 9.30 19.34
CA GLN A 165 22.85 9.06 20.45
C GLN A 165 24.01 10.07 20.43
N GLU A 166 24.48 10.44 19.24
CA GLU A 166 25.52 11.46 19.04
C GLU A 166 25.01 12.88 19.30
N LEU A 167 23.82 13.21 18.81
CA LEU A 167 23.24 14.55 18.93
C LEU A 167 22.59 14.81 20.28
N ALA A 168 22.11 13.79 21.01
CA ALA A 168 21.47 13.95 22.32
C ALA A 168 22.29 14.80 23.31
N PRO A 169 23.60 14.55 23.56
CA PRO A 169 24.38 15.38 24.48
C PRO A 169 24.58 16.82 23.96
N ILE A 170 24.70 17.02 22.65
CA ILE A 170 24.86 18.35 22.05
C ILE A 170 23.57 19.16 22.23
N VAL A 171 22.42 18.58 21.87
CA VAL A 171 21.11 19.23 22.01
C VAL A 171 20.79 19.47 23.49
N ALA A 172 21.07 18.51 24.37
CA ALA A 172 20.86 18.67 25.81
C ALA A 172 21.73 19.79 26.40
N SER A 173 23.01 19.88 26.03
CA SER A 173 23.90 20.94 26.51
C SER A 173 23.49 22.32 26.00
N ALA A 174 23.09 22.43 24.72
CA ALA A 174 22.55 23.66 24.15
C ALA A 174 21.27 24.11 24.85
N TRP A 175 20.35 23.18 25.11
CA TRP A 175 19.11 23.46 25.84
C TRP A 175 19.37 23.91 27.28
N VAL A 176 20.28 23.24 28.01
CA VAL A 176 20.68 23.66 29.37
C VAL A 176 21.31 25.05 29.36
N ALA A 177 22.15 25.37 28.37
CA ALA A 177 22.76 26.68 28.22
C ALA A 177 21.71 27.78 27.97
N ASP A 178 20.77 27.53 27.05
CA ASP A 178 19.67 28.44 26.73
C ASP A 178 18.74 28.66 27.93
N MET A 179 18.29 27.58 28.58
CA MET A 179 17.44 27.66 29.78
C MET A 179 18.14 28.42 30.91
N ARG A 180 19.45 28.20 31.09
CA ARG A 180 20.23 28.93 32.09
C ARG A 180 20.29 30.42 31.77
N ALA A 181 20.51 30.79 30.51
CA ALA A 181 20.50 32.19 30.09
C ALA A 181 19.12 32.83 30.31
N HIS A 182 18.05 32.11 29.97
CA HIS A 182 16.68 32.56 30.14
C HIS A 182 16.33 32.83 31.62
N TYR A 183 16.66 31.90 32.53
CA TYR A 183 16.39 32.09 33.96
C TYR A 183 17.28 33.16 34.60
N LEU A 184 18.56 33.26 34.20
CA LEU A 184 19.43 34.33 34.70
C LEU A 184 18.87 35.71 34.34
N ALA A 185 18.34 35.89 33.12
CA ALA A 185 17.76 37.15 32.68
C ALA A 185 16.54 37.60 33.52
N GLN A 186 15.85 36.68 34.19
CA GLN A 186 14.69 36.97 35.05
C GLN A 186 15.08 37.27 36.51
N LEU A 187 16.32 36.98 36.93
CA LEU A 187 16.78 37.20 38.31
C LEU A 187 17.24 38.65 38.54
N THR A 188 17.12 39.13 39.79
CA THR A 188 17.67 40.44 40.19
C THR A 188 19.20 40.43 40.16
N PRO A 189 19.89 41.59 39.99
CA PRO A 189 21.35 41.65 39.90
C PRO A 189 22.09 41.02 41.09
N GLU A 190 21.54 41.11 42.30
CA GLU A 190 22.11 40.44 43.48
C GLU A 190 21.95 38.92 43.43
N ALA A 191 20.78 38.43 43.03
CA ALA A 191 20.53 37.00 42.88
C ALA A 191 21.38 36.38 41.76
N GLN A 192 21.59 37.12 40.66
CA GLN A 192 22.51 36.73 39.57
C GLN A 192 23.95 36.57 40.10
N ARG A 193 24.46 37.56 40.85
CA ARG A 193 25.83 37.51 41.42
C ARG A 193 26.03 36.31 42.36
N LYS A 194 24.97 35.88 43.05
CA LYS A 194 25.01 34.72 43.96
C LYS A 194 24.81 33.38 43.25
N ALA A 195 24.10 33.37 42.12
CA ALA A 195 23.77 32.16 41.34
C ALA A 195 24.83 31.79 40.30
N LEU A 196 25.70 32.72 39.89
CA LEU A 196 26.87 32.40 39.07
C LEU A 196 27.89 31.64 39.95
N PRO A 197 28.16 30.33 39.69
CA PRO A 197 29.27 29.67 40.34
C PRO A 197 30.54 30.45 39.99
N ALA A 198 31.39 30.71 40.99
CA ALA A 198 32.70 31.32 40.78
C ALA A 198 33.32 30.63 39.57
N ALA A 199 33.59 31.41 38.51
CA ALA A 199 34.11 30.88 37.26
C ALA A 199 35.30 30.00 37.61
N ARG A 200 35.11 28.68 37.55
CA ARG A 200 36.25 27.78 37.66
C ARG A 200 37.10 28.17 36.45
N PRO A 201 38.35 28.61 36.65
CA PRO A 201 39.22 28.87 35.52
C PRO A 201 39.19 27.58 34.72
N VAL A 202 38.67 27.66 33.49
CA VAL A 202 38.86 26.61 32.52
C VAL A 202 40.36 26.65 32.33
N SER A 203 41.08 25.76 33.00
CA SER A 203 42.49 25.53 32.74
C SER A 203 42.51 24.99 31.32
N TYR A 204 42.63 25.89 30.36
CA TYR A 204 43.37 25.61 29.16
C TYR A 204 44.78 25.29 29.64
N ALA A 205 44.98 24.04 30.10
CA ALA A 205 46.29 23.46 29.97
C ALA A 205 46.57 23.57 28.47
N PRO A 206 47.59 24.34 28.06
CA PRO A 206 48.08 24.21 26.70
C PRO A 206 48.37 22.73 26.54
N THR A 207 47.62 22.04 25.70
CA THR A 207 48.13 20.79 25.17
C THR A 207 49.34 21.23 24.37
N ASP A 208 50.52 21.09 24.99
CA ASP A 208 51.84 21.31 24.40
C ASP A 208 52.15 20.27 23.31
N GLU A 209 51.10 19.60 22.80
CA GLU A 209 51.08 19.01 21.48
C GLU A 209 51.01 20.18 20.49
N THR A 210 52.16 20.82 20.27
CA THR A 210 52.48 21.27 18.91
C THR A 210 52.16 20.08 18.01
N PRO A 211 51.26 20.22 17.03
CA PRO A 211 51.11 19.19 16.01
C PRO A 211 52.49 19.01 15.40
N ASP A 212 53.13 17.86 15.62
CA ASP A 212 54.29 17.46 14.84
C ASP A 212 53.84 17.50 13.37
N ASP A 213 54.35 18.48 12.65
CA ASP A 213 54.04 18.86 11.27
C ASP A 213 54.55 17.83 10.24
N ASP A 214 54.87 16.60 10.66
CA ASP A 214 55.65 15.67 9.84
C ASP A 214 55.00 14.30 9.59
N THR A 215 53.79 14.02 10.08
CA THR A 215 53.08 12.79 9.66
C THR A 215 51.57 12.98 9.53
N TYR A 216 51.16 13.83 8.59
CA TYR A 216 49.95 13.50 7.83
C TYR A 216 50.36 12.40 6.83
N THR A 217 50.36 11.14 7.26
CA THR A 217 50.35 10.05 6.31
C THR A 217 49.05 10.18 5.51
N MET A 218 49.17 10.56 4.23
CA MET A 218 48.15 10.28 3.21
C MET A 218 47.98 8.75 3.11
N GLY A 219 47.38 8.16 4.15
CA GLY A 219 47.15 6.71 4.26
C GLY A 219 45.86 6.27 3.60
N ASP A 220 44.89 7.17 3.46
CA ASP A 220 43.61 6.91 2.79
C ASP A 220 43.28 8.04 1.80
N GLU A 221 44.26 8.42 0.96
CA GLU A 221 43.92 8.99 -0.33
C GLU A 221 43.22 7.87 -1.10
N ILE A 222 41.89 7.76 -0.95
CA ILE A 222 41.08 6.96 -1.85
C ILE A 222 41.38 7.55 -3.23
N ASP A 223 42.22 6.83 -3.97
CA ASP A 223 42.79 7.24 -5.23
C ASP A 223 41.68 7.83 -6.09
N TYR A 224 41.72 9.16 -6.25
CA TYR A 224 40.71 9.91 -6.99
C TYR A 224 40.65 9.40 -8.44
N GLN A 225 41.74 8.82 -8.94
CA GLN A 225 41.80 8.13 -10.23
C GLN A 225 41.16 6.75 -10.18
N GLU A 226 41.21 6.02 -9.06
CA GLU A 226 40.49 4.76 -8.88
C GLU A 226 38.97 4.99 -8.79
N LEU A 227 38.52 6.06 -8.11
CA LEU A 227 37.12 6.48 -8.14
C LEU A 227 36.66 6.91 -9.54
N LYS A 228 37.50 7.63 -10.30
CA LYS A 228 37.23 7.93 -11.71
C LYS A 228 37.19 6.69 -12.58
N ARG A 229 38.08 5.70 -12.37
CA ARG A 229 38.09 4.42 -13.10
C ARG A 229 36.88 3.55 -12.76
N LYS A 230 36.46 3.50 -11.48
CA LYS A 230 35.23 2.81 -11.06
C LYS A 230 34.00 3.44 -11.68
N ARG A 231 33.88 4.77 -11.67
CA ARG A 231 32.78 5.47 -12.37
C ARG A 231 32.82 5.29 -13.89
N ALA A 232 34.00 5.28 -14.50
CA ALA A 232 34.14 5.04 -15.94
C ALA A 232 33.76 3.59 -16.34
N ARG A 233 34.05 2.60 -15.48
CA ARG A 233 33.59 1.21 -15.68
C ARG A 233 32.08 1.07 -15.50
N THR A 234 31.49 1.71 -14.50
CA THR A 234 30.02 1.73 -14.34
C THR A 234 29.32 2.41 -15.51
N ARG A 235 29.98 3.35 -16.20
CA ARG A 235 29.45 3.98 -17.43
C ARG A 235 29.53 3.09 -18.68
N LEU A 236 30.34 2.02 -18.65
CA LEU A 236 30.56 1.11 -19.77
C LEU A 236 29.52 -0.02 -19.85
N ASP A 237 28.75 -0.23 -18.78
CA ASP A 237 27.63 -1.19 -18.72
C ASP A 237 26.27 -0.54 -19.01
N LEU A 238 26.25 0.77 -19.29
CA LEU A 238 25.04 1.45 -19.74
C LEU A 238 24.88 1.20 -21.25
N PRO A 239 23.68 0.82 -21.71
CA PRO A 239 23.45 0.64 -23.13
C PRO A 239 23.71 1.95 -23.88
N GLU A 240 24.18 1.86 -25.13
CA GLU A 240 24.70 2.98 -25.93
C GLU A 240 23.64 4.08 -26.19
N ASP A 241 22.37 3.82 -25.85
CA ASP A 241 21.22 4.70 -25.94
C ASP A 241 20.80 5.35 -24.60
N TYR A 242 21.61 5.24 -23.53
CA TYR A 242 21.30 5.86 -22.24
C TYR A 242 21.40 7.39 -22.27
N ASP A 243 20.25 8.04 -22.40
CA ASP A 243 20.11 9.50 -22.34
C ASP A 243 20.11 10.01 -20.88
N GLU A 244 21.28 10.47 -20.43
CA GLU A 244 21.52 11.02 -19.10
C GLU A 244 20.68 12.29 -18.81
N SER A 245 20.16 12.96 -19.85
CA SER A 245 19.33 14.17 -19.71
C SER A 245 17.89 13.88 -19.26
N ALA A 246 17.39 12.66 -19.50
CA ALA A 246 16.06 12.23 -19.05
C ALA A 246 15.99 12.00 -17.53
N ALA A 247 17.12 11.66 -16.89
CA ALA A 247 17.18 11.37 -15.46
C ALA A 247 17.11 12.62 -14.57
N TYR A 248 17.36 13.81 -15.12
CA TYR A 248 17.39 15.09 -14.40
C TYR A 248 16.31 16.07 -14.82
N ALA A 249 15.25 15.61 -15.51
CA ALA A 249 14.11 16.47 -15.82
C ALA A 249 13.45 16.96 -14.49
N PRO A 250 13.41 18.27 -14.22
CA PRO A 250 12.80 18.78 -13.01
C PRO A 250 11.32 18.42 -12.98
N ILE A 251 10.87 17.80 -11.88
CA ILE A 251 9.46 17.51 -11.63
C ILE A 251 8.72 18.85 -11.62
N ALA A 252 7.99 19.13 -12.70
CA ALA A 252 7.16 20.32 -12.80
C ALA A 252 6.15 20.30 -11.65
N LYS A 253 6.21 21.33 -10.80
CA LYS A 253 5.24 21.54 -9.72
C LYS A 253 3.84 21.60 -10.35
N SER A 254 2.99 20.62 -10.03
CA SER A 254 1.58 20.69 -10.37
C SER A 254 0.94 21.80 -9.54
N ASP A 255 0.59 22.89 -10.20
CA ASP A 255 -0.15 24.00 -9.60
C ASP A 255 -1.48 23.50 -9.02
N ALA A 256 -1.55 23.52 -7.68
CA ALA A 256 -2.79 23.37 -6.95
C ALA A 256 -3.62 24.65 -7.17
N GLY A 257 -4.56 24.56 -8.11
CA GLY A 257 -5.57 25.58 -8.36
C GLY A 257 -6.53 25.73 -7.18
N ASN A 258 -6.24 26.70 -6.33
CA ASN A 258 -7.15 27.32 -5.39
C ASN A 258 -8.21 28.12 -6.18
N GLY A 259 -9.45 27.65 -6.21
CA GLY A 259 -10.59 28.29 -6.87
C GLY A 259 -11.72 28.51 -5.88
N THR A 260 -11.73 29.71 -5.30
CA THR A 260 -12.69 30.23 -4.34
C THR A 260 -14.07 30.53 -4.96
N GLY A 261 -15.12 30.28 -4.17
CA GLY A 261 -16.26 31.20 -4.03
C GLY A 261 -17.41 31.14 -5.06
N ARG A 262 -18.54 30.56 -4.64
CA ARG A 262 -19.87 31.18 -4.84
C ARG A 262 -20.87 30.69 -3.81
N GLY A 263 -21.17 31.57 -2.85
CA GLY A 263 -22.38 31.51 -2.02
C GLY A 263 -23.64 31.92 -2.80
N PRO A 264 -24.81 31.91 -2.13
CA PRO A 264 -26.09 31.54 -2.72
C PRO A 264 -26.84 32.72 -3.35
N LYS A 265 -27.79 32.40 -4.24
CA LYS A 265 -28.89 33.29 -4.59
C LYS A 265 -30.22 32.60 -4.30
N ALA A 266 -31.02 33.33 -3.51
CA ALA A 266 -32.49 33.37 -3.38
C ALA A 266 -33.27 32.06 -3.48
#